data_AF-A0A3D1PFV4-F1
#
_entry.id   AF-A0A3D1PFV4-F1
#
_cell.length_a   1.000
_cell.length_b   1.000
_cell.length_c   1.000
_cell.angle_alpha   90.00
_cell.angle_beta   90.00
_cell.angle_gamma   90.00
#
_symmetry.space_group_name_H-M   'P 1'
#
loop_
_entity.id
_entity.type
_entity.pdbx_description
1 polymer ?
#
loop_
_entity_poly.entity_id
_entity_poly.type
_entity_poly.pdbx_seq_one_letter_code
_entity_poly.pdbx_strand_id
1 'polypeptide(L)'
;MFEQLSLLESSIDNDVRFHRNIQESGFDYQEVDIGDITFKAGQLESVHRWYRLTPSYSPSLVRFLIKEFQITQGHFVADPFSGRGTTSIECQKLGIKAVGIEINPLLQQVSNKSLKWDTGSLHLVKKYFTEASNLIKEYKNLSIQEVVNLFNTRIPIIHNVFRWWKDYALKDLIIFREIMLKPEYSAVHEYLWIALNKACLDCANIHRNHPTISFDDDHQREIDVCYQVGNNLEMICNDLENLSKEEICFSGLNSI
;
A
#
# COMPACT_ATOMS: atom_id res chain seq x y z
N MET A 1 19.11 17.79 -2.93
CA MET A 1 18.83 18.62 -4.11
C MET A 1 19.11 17.73 -5.30
N PHE A 2 18.08 17.22 -5.96
CA PHE A 2 18.28 16.41 -7.17
C PHE A 2 18.42 17.40 -8.33
N GLU A 3 19.64 17.59 -8.82
CA GLU A 3 19.86 18.30 -10.08
C GLU A 3 19.24 17.48 -11.21
N GLN A 4 18.50 18.17 -12.08
CA GLN A 4 17.96 17.62 -13.30
C GLN A 4 19.14 17.13 -14.15
N LEU A 5 19.26 15.81 -14.34
CA LEU A 5 20.17 15.20 -15.31
C LEU A 5 19.62 15.44 -16.73
N SER A 6 19.56 16.70 -17.12
CA SER A 6 19.47 17.10 -18.51
C SER A 6 20.88 16.99 -19.09
N LEU A 7 21.03 16.36 -20.26
CA LEU A 7 22.28 16.38 -21.04
C LEU A 7 22.65 17.79 -21.56
N LEU A 8 21.84 18.80 -21.24
CA LEU A 8 21.97 20.18 -21.68
C LEU A 8 21.93 21.10 -20.45
N GLU A 9 22.95 21.96 -20.30
CA GLU A 9 23.01 23.00 -19.26
C GLU A 9 21.77 23.91 -19.34
N SER A 10 21.14 24.26 -18.22
CA SER A 10 19.96 25.12 -18.24
C SER A 10 20.34 26.56 -18.60
N SER A 11 20.19 26.93 -19.87
CA SER A 11 20.17 28.32 -20.34
C SER A 11 18.80 28.64 -20.93
N ILE A 12 18.38 29.89 -20.88
CA ILE A 12 17.12 30.36 -21.51
C ILE A 12 17.08 30.00 -23.00
N ASP A 13 18.25 29.92 -23.64
CA ASP A 13 18.40 29.55 -25.05
C ASP A 13 18.09 28.04 -25.28
N ASN A 14 18.31 27.19 -24.27
CA ASN A 14 18.05 25.75 -24.37
C ASN A 14 16.56 25.39 -24.27
N ASP A 15 15.74 26.11 -23.50
CA ASP A 15 14.28 25.90 -23.49
C ASP A 15 13.65 26.30 -24.83
N VAL A 16 14.05 27.45 -25.38
CA VAL A 16 13.57 27.90 -26.69
C VAL A 16 13.97 26.90 -27.79
N ARG A 17 15.18 26.35 -27.70
CA ARG A 17 15.67 25.34 -28.64
C ARG A 17 14.96 24.00 -28.47
N PHE A 18 14.65 23.59 -27.23
CA PHE A 18 13.90 22.37 -26.95
C PHE A 18 12.48 22.43 -27.55
N HIS A 19 11.72 23.49 -27.24
CA HIS A 19 10.37 23.66 -27.77
C HIS A 19 10.37 23.77 -29.30
N ARG A 20 11.35 24.46 -29.88
CA ARG A 20 11.50 24.55 -31.35
C ARG A 20 11.78 23.18 -31.97
N ASN A 21 12.72 22.42 -31.42
CA ASN A 21 13.05 21.08 -31.93
C ASN A 21 11.84 20.14 -31.87
N ILE A 22 11.06 20.21 -30.79
CA ILE A 22 9.81 19.45 -30.65
C ILE A 22 8.79 19.85 -31.72
N GLN A 23 8.57 21.15 -31.94
CA GLN A 23 7.68 21.64 -33.00
C GLN A 23 8.15 21.21 -34.40
N GLU A 24 9.45 21.33 -34.68
CA GLU A 24 10.05 20.94 -35.96
C GLU A 24 10.00 19.41 -36.18
N SER A 25 10.02 18.62 -35.12
CA SER A 25 9.86 17.16 -35.20
C SER A 25 8.43 16.69 -35.47
N GLY A 26 7.45 17.61 -35.47
CA GLY A 26 6.04 17.30 -35.70
C GLY A 26 5.31 16.70 -34.50
N PHE A 27 5.93 16.71 -33.31
CA PHE A 27 5.25 16.33 -32.07
C PHE A 27 4.46 17.51 -31.52
N ASP A 28 3.16 17.31 -31.30
CA ASP A 28 2.34 18.22 -30.50
C ASP A 28 2.66 18.00 -29.02
N TYR A 29 3.49 18.88 -28.47
CA TYR A 29 3.87 18.84 -27.07
C TYR A 29 3.06 19.84 -26.29
N GLN A 30 2.36 19.34 -25.28
CA GLN A 30 1.62 20.13 -24.33
C GLN A 30 2.17 19.85 -22.94
N GLU A 31 2.58 20.91 -22.25
CA GLU A 31 2.95 20.83 -20.86
C GLU A 31 1.70 21.04 -20.00
N VAL A 32 1.41 20.07 -19.15
CA VAL A 32 0.24 20.09 -18.27
C VAL A 32 0.71 19.96 -16.83
N ASP A 33 0.39 20.95 -16.00
CA ASP A 33 0.63 20.87 -14.56
C ASP A 33 -0.48 20.04 -13.89
N ILE A 34 -0.10 18.83 -13.47
CA ILE A 34 -0.95 17.88 -12.75
C ILE A 34 -0.47 17.64 -11.31
N GLY A 35 0.47 18.45 -10.82
CA GLY A 35 1.06 18.34 -9.49
C GLY A 35 2.01 17.14 -9.32
N ASP A 36 2.18 16.69 -8.07
CA ASP A 36 3.06 15.55 -7.75
C ASP A 36 2.49 14.23 -8.30
N ILE A 37 3.16 13.69 -9.33
CA ILE A 37 2.80 12.43 -9.98
C ILE A 37 3.40 11.19 -9.32
N THR A 38 4.12 11.35 -8.21
CA THR A 38 4.80 10.25 -7.51
C THR A 38 3.91 9.59 -6.45
N PHE A 39 4.41 8.51 -5.85
CA PHE A 39 3.73 7.78 -4.78
C PHE A 39 3.36 8.65 -3.56
N LYS A 40 4.06 9.78 -3.35
CA LYS A 40 3.90 10.64 -2.16
C LYS A 40 2.49 11.20 -2.05
N ALA A 41 1.94 11.72 -3.15
CA ALA A 41 0.56 12.23 -3.17
C ALA A 41 -0.44 11.14 -2.75
N GLY A 42 -0.23 9.89 -3.20
CA GLY A 42 -1.08 8.76 -2.80
C GLY A 42 -0.99 8.36 -1.33
N GLN A 43 0.01 8.82 -0.55
CA GLN A 43 0.07 8.57 0.90
C GLN A 43 -0.87 9.47 1.71
N LEU A 44 -1.47 10.49 1.08
CA LEU A 44 -2.43 11.39 1.71
C LEU A 44 -3.88 10.97 1.44
N GLU A 45 -4.11 10.11 0.44
CA GLU A 45 -5.44 9.77 -0.04
C GLU A 45 -5.97 8.45 0.52
N SER A 46 -7.27 8.43 0.80
CA SER A 46 -7.99 7.24 1.28
C SER A 46 -7.82 6.05 0.32
N VAL A 47 -7.70 4.85 0.90
CA VAL A 47 -7.40 3.57 0.25
C VAL A 47 -5.97 3.48 -0.29
N HIS A 48 -5.47 4.52 -0.96
CA HIS A 48 -4.10 4.54 -1.48
C HIS A 48 -3.06 4.51 -0.34
N ARG A 49 -3.32 5.17 0.79
CA ARG A 49 -2.37 5.14 1.92
C ARG A 49 -2.27 3.80 2.65
N TRP A 50 -3.12 2.82 2.34
CA TRP A 50 -3.12 1.50 2.98
C TRP A 50 -1.84 0.71 2.71
N TYR A 51 -1.18 0.96 1.57
CA TYR A 51 0.09 0.31 1.25
C TYR A 51 0.99 1.21 0.40
N ARG A 52 2.22 1.43 0.86
CA ARG A 52 3.23 2.24 0.16
C ARG A 52 4.02 1.40 -0.84
N LEU A 53 4.00 1.82 -2.11
CA LEU A 53 4.89 1.32 -3.17
C LEU A 53 5.62 2.51 -3.80
N THR A 54 6.94 2.60 -3.61
CA THR A 54 7.76 3.72 -4.13
C THR A 54 7.64 3.95 -5.64
N PRO A 55 7.62 2.92 -6.52
CA PRO A 55 7.44 3.13 -7.95
C PRO A 55 6.00 3.36 -8.41
N SER A 56 5.02 3.60 -7.52
CA SER A 56 3.65 3.93 -7.95
C SER A 56 3.51 5.40 -8.37
N TYR A 57 2.64 5.68 -9.32
CA TYR A 57 2.20 7.02 -9.67
C TYR A 57 1.09 7.53 -8.72
N SER A 58 0.78 8.83 -8.81
CA SER A 58 -0.26 9.47 -7.98
C SER A 58 -1.67 9.15 -8.47
N PRO A 59 -2.68 9.15 -7.58
CA PRO A 59 -4.09 9.02 -7.97
C PRO A 59 -4.56 10.16 -8.89
N SER A 60 -4.00 11.37 -8.71
CA SER A 60 -4.30 12.54 -9.56
C SER A 60 -3.96 12.32 -11.02
N LEU A 61 -2.87 11.60 -11.34
CA LEU A 61 -2.54 11.24 -12.72
C LEU A 61 -3.65 10.38 -13.35
N VAL A 62 -4.18 9.40 -12.61
CA VAL A 62 -5.27 8.55 -13.11
C VAL A 62 -6.53 9.37 -13.36
N ARG A 63 -6.92 10.23 -12.41
CA ARG A 63 -8.08 11.12 -12.57
C ARG A 63 -7.94 12.07 -13.76
N PHE A 64 -6.73 12.59 -13.97
CA PHE A 64 -6.41 13.40 -15.15
C PHE A 64 -6.64 12.60 -16.44
N LEU A 65 -6.08 11.38 -16.55
CA LEU A 65 -6.23 10.54 -17.74
C LEU A 65 -7.68 10.09 -17.97
N ILE A 66 -8.43 9.78 -16.91
CA ILE A 66 -9.87 9.48 -17.00
C ILE A 66 -10.64 10.65 -17.62
N LYS A 67 -10.34 11.88 -17.17
CA LYS A 67 -10.97 13.09 -17.71
C LYS A 67 -10.54 13.36 -19.15
N GLU A 68 -9.24 13.31 -19.42
CA GLU A 68 -8.65 13.61 -20.73
C GLU A 68 -9.18 12.67 -21.81
N PHE A 69 -9.27 11.38 -21.51
CA PHE A 69 -9.82 10.38 -22.43
C PHE A 69 -11.34 10.21 -22.34
N GLN A 70 -12.02 11.06 -21.56
CA GLN A 70 -13.47 11.04 -21.38
C GLN A 70 -14.01 9.64 -20.99
N ILE A 71 -13.26 8.94 -20.14
CA ILE A 71 -13.60 7.58 -19.69
C ILE A 71 -14.84 7.65 -18.79
N THR A 72 -15.78 6.77 -19.06
CA THR A 72 -17.07 6.67 -18.35
C THR A 72 -17.32 5.24 -17.88
N GLN A 73 -18.37 5.01 -17.10
CA GLN A 73 -18.78 3.67 -16.63
C GLN A 73 -19.13 2.69 -17.78
N GLY A 74 -19.34 3.19 -19.01
CA GLY A 74 -19.52 2.37 -20.21
C GLY A 74 -18.22 1.81 -20.79
N HIS A 75 -17.07 2.27 -20.31
CA HIS A 75 -15.76 1.84 -20.77
C HIS A 75 -15.16 0.76 -19.85
N PHE A 76 -14.06 0.16 -20.32
CA PHE A 76 -13.29 -0.81 -19.59
C PHE A 76 -11.79 -0.43 -19.64
N VAL A 77 -11.18 -0.27 -18.47
CA VAL A 77 -9.78 0.15 -18.34
C VAL A 77 -8.88 -1.06 -18.07
N ALA A 78 -7.73 -1.16 -18.74
CA ALA A 78 -6.75 -2.20 -18.48
C ALA A 78 -5.41 -1.57 -18.07
N ASP A 79 -4.88 -1.99 -16.92
CA ASP A 79 -3.55 -1.61 -16.44
C ASP A 79 -2.66 -2.87 -16.41
N PRO A 80 -1.77 -3.08 -17.41
CA PRO A 80 -0.96 -4.29 -17.50
C PRO A 80 0.19 -4.34 -16.47
N PHE A 81 0.43 -3.26 -15.71
CA PHE A 81 1.49 -3.14 -14.71
C PHE A 81 0.94 -2.48 -13.44
N SER A 82 -0.14 -3.04 -12.91
CA SER A 82 -0.99 -2.34 -11.94
C SER A 82 -0.32 -2.05 -10.60
N GLY A 83 0.78 -2.74 -10.27
CA GLY A 83 1.46 -2.56 -8.99
C GLY A 83 0.49 -2.76 -7.83
N ARG A 84 0.33 -1.73 -7.00
CA ARG A 84 -0.60 -1.72 -5.86
C ARG A 84 -2.05 -1.34 -6.22
N GLY A 85 -2.39 -1.20 -7.50
CA GLY A 85 -3.75 -1.03 -7.98
C GLY A 85 -4.26 0.42 -8.10
N THR A 86 -3.38 1.42 -8.25
CA THR A 86 -3.80 2.84 -8.26
C THR A 86 -4.84 3.12 -9.36
N THR A 87 -4.68 2.60 -10.58
CA THR A 87 -5.69 2.68 -11.64
C THR A 87 -7.02 2.02 -11.23
N SER A 88 -6.97 0.78 -10.74
CA SER A 88 -8.18 0.01 -10.39
C SER A 88 -8.96 0.65 -9.24
N ILE A 89 -8.28 1.22 -8.25
CA ILE A 89 -8.88 1.93 -7.12
C ILE A 89 -9.62 3.18 -7.61
N GLU A 90 -8.97 4.03 -8.40
CA GLU A 90 -9.61 5.26 -8.91
C GLU A 90 -10.74 4.97 -9.89
N CYS A 91 -10.60 3.94 -10.74
CA CYS A 91 -11.70 3.47 -11.57
C CYS A 91 -12.88 2.99 -10.72
N GLN A 92 -12.63 2.21 -9.65
CA GLN A 92 -13.69 1.70 -8.79
C GLN A 92 -14.45 2.82 -8.07
N LYS A 93 -13.75 3.85 -7.58
CA LYS A 93 -14.39 5.02 -6.94
C LYS A 93 -15.40 5.72 -7.85
N LEU A 94 -15.20 5.63 -9.17
CA LEU A 94 -16.06 6.22 -10.19
C LEU A 94 -17.05 5.22 -10.83
N GLY A 95 -17.08 3.97 -10.37
CA GLY A 95 -17.90 2.91 -10.96
C GLY A 95 -17.42 2.44 -12.34
N ILE A 96 -16.18 2.76 -12.71
CA ILE A 96 -15.56 2.35 -13.98
C ILE A 96 -14.97 0.96 -13.81
N LYS A 97 -15.32 0.06 -14.74
CA LYS A 97 -14.76 -1.30 -14.78
C LYS A 97 -13.30 -1.25 -15.19
N ALA A 98 -12.45 -1.94 -14.44
CA ALA A 98 -11.03 -2.03 -14.72
C ALA A 98 -10.45 -3.40 -14.36
N VAL A 99 -9.37 -3.77 -15.06
CA VAL A 99 -8.52 -4.91 -14.72
C VAL A 99 -7.08 -4.45 -14.53
N GLY A 100 -6.46 -4.89 -13.45
CA GLY A 100 -5.04 -4.74 -13.20
C GLY A 100 -4.33 -6.08 -13.36
N ILE A 101 -3.20 -6.09 -14.07
CA ILE A 101 -2.30 -7.25 -14.18
C ILE A 101 -1.02 -6.91 -13.41
N GLU A 102 -0.62 -7.82 -12.52
CA GLU A 102 0.59 -7.68 -11.71
C GLU A 102 1.24 -9.05 -11.53
N ILE A 103 2.55 -9.11 -11.78
CA ILE A 103 3.32 -10.36 -11.68
C ILE A 103 3.73 -10.67 -10.24
N ASN A 104 3.92 -9.64 -9.41
CA ASN A 104 4.26 -9.78 -8.01
C ASN A 104 3.03 -10.21 -7.19
N PRO A 105 3.01 -11.43 -6.62
CA PRO A 105 1.83 -11.93 -5.92
C PRO A 105 1.43 -11.09 -4.71
N LEU A 106 2.40 -10.48 -4.02
CA LEU A 106 2.10 -9.60 -2.87
C LEU A 106 1.34 -8.35 -3.33
N LEU A 107 1.81 -7.71 -4.39
CA LEU A 107 1.19 -6.49 -4.92
C LEU A 107 -0.18 -6.76 -5.54
N GLN A 108 -0.33 -7.90 -6.22
CA GLN A 108 -1.63 -8.38 -6.68
C GLN A 108 -2.63 -8.52 -5.51
N GLN A 109 -2.21 -9.17 -4.40
CA GLN A 109 -3.07 -9.31 -3.21
C GLN A 109 -3.40 -7.96 -2.58
N VAL A 110 -2.42 -7.05 -2.47
CA VAL A 110 -2.63 -5.67 -1.98
C VAL A 110 -3.68 -4.95 -2.83
N SER A 111 -3.57 -5.03 -4.16
CA SER A 111 -4.51 -4.41 -5.10
C SER A 111 -5.91 -4.97 -4.89
N ASN A 112 -6.08 -6.29 -4.98
CA ASN A 112 -7.37 -6.95 -4.85
C ASN A 112 -8.06 -6.66 -3.50
N LYS A 113 -7.30 -6.69 -2.40
CA LYS A 113 -7.82 -6.43 -1.05
C LYS A 113 -8.19 -4.96 -0.85
N SER A 114 -7.44 -4.04 -1.46
CA SER A 114 -7.75 -2.60 -1.45
C SER A 114 -9.03 -2.25 -2.20
N LEU A 115 -9.59 -3.17 -2.99
CA LEU A 115 -10.84 -2.99 -3.72
C LEU A 115 -12.06 -3.49 -2.96
N LYS A 116 -11.92 -4.05 -1.74
CA LYS A 116 -13.05 -4.48 -0.90
C LYS A 116 -13.34 -3.40 0.13
N TRP A 117 -14.51 -2.78 0.04
CA TRP A 117 -14.99 -1.74 0.94
C TRP A 117 -16.29 -2.18 1.60
N ASP A 118 -16.21 -2.47 2.89
CA ASP A 118 -17.33 -2.87 3.76
C ASP A 118 -17.12 -2.26 5.14
N THR A 119 -18.16 -1.57 5.62
CA THR A 119 -18.19 -0.91 6.93
C THR A 119 -18.99 -1.70 7.97
N GLY A 120 -19.73 -2.74 7.57
CA GLY A 120 -20.65 -3.48 8.46
C GLY A 120 -19.95 -4.25 9.59
N SER A 121 -18.69 -4.64 9.37
CA SER A 121 -17.96 -5.53 10.28
C SER A 121 -16.79 -4.86 11.02
N LEU A 122 -16.64 -3.53 10.96
CA LEU A 122 -15.46 -2.82 11.52
C LEU A 122 -15.28 -2.99 13.04
N HIS A 123 -16.34 -3.34 13.78
CA HIS A 123 -16.24 -3.69 15.20
C HIS A 123 -15.32 -4.90 15.45
N LEU A 124 -15.21 -5.82 14.48
CA LEU A 124 -14.30 -6.97 14.55
C LEU A 124 -12.83 -6.55 14.49
N VAL A 125 -12.49 -5.45 13.83
CA VAL A 125 -11.12 -4.91 13.79
C VAL A 125 -10.66 -4.52 15.20
N LYS A 126 -11.52 -3.82 15.95
CA LYS A 126 -11.25 -3.43 17.34
C LYS A 126 -11.11 -4.65 18.26
N LYS A 127 -11.99 -5.65 18.07
CA LYS A 127 -11.93 -6.93 18.80
C LYS A 127 -10.60 -7.67 18.52
N TYR A 128 -10.24 -7.84 17.25
CA TYR A 128 -8.98 -8.44 16.81
C TYR A 128 -7.77 -7.79 17.47
N PHE A 129 -7.70 -6.46 17.39
CA PHE A 129 -6.56 -5.71 17.92
C PHE A 129 -6.43 -5.88 19.44
N THR A 130 -7.55 -5.84 20.15
CA THR A 130 -7.61 -6.03 21.61
C THR A 130 -7.13 -7.43 21.99
N GLU A 131 -7.60 -8.45 21.29
CA GLU A 131 -7.22 -9.84 21.55
C GLU A 131 -5.73 -10.07 21.32
N ALA A 132 -5.20 -9.68 20.15
CA ALA A 132 -3.79 -9.86 19.84
C ALA A 132 -2.89 -9.07 20.81
N SER A 133 -3.27 -7.84 21.16
CA SER A 133 -2.53 -7.01 22.12
C SER A 133 -2.51 -7.62 23.53
N ASN A 134 -3.60 -8.27 23.95
CA ASN A 134 -3.66 -8.95 25.24
C ASN A 134 -2.76 -10.19 25.25
N LEU A 135 -2.74 -10.97 24.16
CA LEU A 135 -1.85 -12.13 24.03
C LEU A 135 -0.37 -11.72 23.99
N ILE A 136 -0.03 -10.59 23.35
CA ILE A 136 1.34 -10.04 23.39
C ILE A 136 1.76 -9.73 24.83
N LYS A 137 0.86 -9.16 25.65
CA LYS A 137 1.11 -8.91 27.07
C LYS A 137 1.27 -10.19 27.87
N GLU A 138 0.41 -11.17 27.62
CA GLU A 138 0.45 -12.50 28.27
C GLU A 138 1.76 -13.24 27.93
N TYR A 139 2.16 -13.22 26.66
CA TYR A 139 3.35 -13.91 26.14
C TYR A 139 4.61 -13.04 26.18
N LYS A 140 4.62 -11.97 27.00
CA LYS A 140 5.75 -11.04 27.09
C LYS A 140 7.07 -11.75 27.37
N ASN A 141 7.07 -12.72 28.29
CA ASN A 141 8.26 -13.45 28.73
C ASN A 141 8.53 -14.74 27.95
N LEU A 142 7.68 -15.09 26.97
CA LEU A 142 7.90 -16.25 26.12
C LEU A 142 8.87 -15.90 24.98
N SER A 143 9.72 -16.86 24.66
CA SER A 143 10.54 -16.87 23.46
C SER A 143 9.68 -17.04 22.20
N ILE A 144 10.24 -16.69 21.05
CA ILE A 144 9.57 -16.90 19.75
C ILE A 144 9.26 -18.39 19.51
N GLN A 145 10.14 -19.31 19.94
CA GLN A 145 9.93 -20.74 19.74
C GLN A 145 8.76 -21.27 20.56
N GLU A 146 8.58 -20.80 21.80
CA GLU A 146 7.44 -21.17 22.64
C GLU A 146 6.13 -20.69 22.03
N VAL A 147 6.08 -19.44 21.55
CA VAL A 147 4.89 -18.90 20.86
C VAL A 147 4.57 -19.69 19.58
N VAL A 148 5.59 -20.02 18.78
CA VAL A 148 5.42 -20.83 17.58
C VAL A 148 4.85 -22.22 17.90
N ASN A 149 5.32 -22.84 18.98
CA ASN A 149 4.81 -24.13 19.45
C ASN A 149 3.37 -24.03 19.95
N LEU A 150 3.03 -22.98 20.72
CA LEU A 150 1.68 -22.75 21.24
C LEU A 150 0.64 -22.61 20.13
N PHE A 151 0.97 -21.88 19.07
CA PHE A 151 0.09 -21.73 17.90
C PHE A 151 0.17 -22.89 16.90
N ASN A 152 1.04 -23.88 17.13
CA ASN A 152 1.33 -24.95 16.17
C ASN A 152 1.64 -24.39 14.77
N THR A 153 2.47 -23.36 14.71
CA THR A 153 2.80 -22.62 13.49
C THR A 153 4.31 -22.72 13.18
N ARG A 154 4.81 -21.85 12.30
CA ARG A 154 6.25 -21.73 12.02
C ARG A 154 6.71 -20.29 11.86
N ILE A 155 8.00 -20.08 12.12
CA ILE A 155 8.72 -18.90 11.67
C ILE A 155 8.69 -18.85 10.13
N PRO A 156 8.45 -17.69 9.51
CA PRO A 156 8.49 -17.55 8.05
C PRO A 156 9.80 -18.07 7.44
N ILE A 157 9.69 -18.78 6.31
CA ILE A 157 10.85 -19.28 5.56
C ILE A 157 11.43 -18.12 4.74
N ILE A 158 12.17 -17.25 5.42
CA ILE A 158 12.86 -16.10 4.84
C ILE A 158 14.34 -16.26 5.15
N HIS A 159 15.20 -16.04 4.15
CA HIS A 159 16.64 -16.08 4.36
C HIS A 159 17.04 -15.01 5.39
N ASN A 160 17.72 -15.45 6.45
CA ASN A 160 18.16 -14.62 7.57
C ASN A 160 17.02 -13.76 8.16
N VAL A 161 15.90 -14.41 8.53
CA VAL A 161 14.69 -13.75 9.04
C VAL A 161 14.96 -12.77 10.21
N PHE A 162 15.93 -13.07 11.06
CA PHE A 162 16.29 -12.21 12.20
C PHE A 162 17.09 -10.97 11.82
N ARG A 163 17.62 -10.91 10.58
CA ARG A 163 18.11 -9.66 10.01
C ARG A 163 16.97 -8.71 9.67
N TRP A 164 15.83 -9.26 9.25
CA TRP A 164 14.65 -8.46 8.93
C TRP A 164 13.94 -7.96 10.18
N TRP A 165 13.84 -8.78 11.23
CA TRP A 165 13.11 -8.42 12.44
C TRP A 165 13.86 -8.85 13.68
N LYS A 166 13.86 -7.99 14.71
CA LYS A 166 14.22 -8.39 16.06
C LYS A 166 13.30 -9.51 16.54
N ASP A 167 13.82 -10.43 17.35
CA ASP A 167 13.11 -11.61 17.85
C ASP A 167 11.75 -11.27 18.47
N TYR A 168 11.69 -10.24 19.31
CA TYR A 168 10.44 -9.81 19.94
C TYR A 168 9.43 -9.26 18.93
N ALA A 169 9.90 -8.51 17.92
CA ALA A 169 9.03 -7.92 16.90
C ALA A 169 8.45 -9.02 16.00
N LEU A 170 9.28 -10.00 15.62
CA LEU A 170 8.82 -11.14 14.84
C LEU A 170 7.82 -12.00 15.63
N LYS A 171 8.06 -12.21 16.93
CA LYS A 171 7.11 -12.89 17.83
C LYS A 171 5.74 -12.19 17.82
N ASP A 172 5.72 -10.88 18.01
CA ASP A 172 4.47 -10.10 18.06
C ASP A 172 3.74 -10.09 16.71
N LEU A 173 4.47 -9.97 15.59
CA LEU A 173 3.92 -10.10 14.23
C LEU A 173 3.31 -11.48 13.98
N ILE A 174 3.93 -12.55 14.50
CA ILE A 174 3.37 -13.92 14.44
C ILE A 174 2.07 -13.99 15.24
N ILE A 175 2.03 -13.42 16.46
CA ILE A 175 0.78 -13.39 17.26
C ILE A 175 -0.34 -12.73 16.47
N PHE A 176 -0.13 -11.52 15.94
CA PHE A 176 -1.12 -10.85 15.09
C PHE A 176 -1.56 -11.72 13.90
N ARG A 177 -0.60 -12.36 13.19
CA ARG A 177 -0.90 -13.26 12.08
C ARG A 177 -1.82 -14.41 12.51
N GLU A 178 -1.51 -15.10 13.60
CA GLU A 178 -2.28 -16.28 14.03
C GLU A 178 -3.69 -15.89 14.51
N ILE A 179 -3.85 -14.72 15.16
CA ILE A 179 -5.17 -14.23 15.52
C ILE A 179 -5.97 -13.86 14.26
N MET A 180 -5.34 -13.24 13.25
CA MET A 180 -6.00 -12.84 12.01
C MET A 180 -6.58 -14.04 11.25
N LEU A 181 -5.95 -15.21 11.36
CA LEU A 181 -6.37 -16.45 10.71
C LEU A 181 -7.59 -17.11 11.36
N LYS A 182 -8.05 -16.64 12.52
CA LYS A 182 -9.24 -17.20 13.16
C LYS A 182 -10.49 -16.93 12.31
N PRO A 183 -11.40 -17.91 12.14
CA PRO A 183 -12.61 -17.76 11.31
C PRO A 183 -13.51 -16.58 11.70
N GLU A 184 -13.49 -16.20 12.98
CA GLU A 184 -14.27 -15.07 13.50
C GLU A 184 -13.90 -13.71 12.88
N TYR A 185 -12.70 -13.58 12.31
CA TYR A 185 -12.20 -12.34 11.68
C TYR A 185 -12.29 -12.36 10.15
N SER A 186 -12.88 -13.41 9.56
CA SER A 186 -13.01 -13.58 8.11
C SER A 186 -13.66 -12.38 7.40
N ALA A 187 -14.66 -11.75 8.02
CA ALA A 187 -15.36 -10.60 7.45
C ALA A 187 -14.49 -9.33 7.34
N VAL A 188 -13.39 -9.24 8.08
CA VAL A 188 -12.46 -8.10 8.07
C VAL A 188 -11.04 -8.52 7.65
N HIS A 189 -10.86 -9.77 7.21
CA HIS A 189 -9.56 -10.37 6.94
C HIS A 189 -8.70 -9.50 6.01
N GLU A 190 -9.30 -8.91 4.97
CA GLU A 190 -8.57 -8.13 3.99
C GLU A 190 -7.93 -6.87 4.60
N TYR A 191 -8.62 -6.22 5.54
CA TYR A 191 -8.11 -5.06 6.27
C TYR A 191 -7.00 -5.46 7.23
N LEU A 192 -7.19 -6.56 7.97
CA LEU A 192 -6.20 -7.09 8.89
C LEU A 192 -4.92 -7.49 8.15
N TRP A 193 -5.08 -8.14 6.99
CA TRP A 193 -3.99 -8.59 6.15
C TRP A 193 -3.19 -7.42 5.60
N ILE A 194 -3.85 -6.38 5.08
CA ILE A 194 -3.15 -5.19 4.57
C ILE A 194 -2.41 -4.47 5.71
N ALA A 195 -3.08 -4.23 6.84
CA ALA A 195 -2.48 -3.55 7.99
C ALA A 195 -1.25 -4.31 8.53
N LEU A 196 -1.34 -5.64 8.64
CA LEU A 196 -0.26 -6.48 9.11
C LEU A 196 0.89 -6.54 8.09
N ASN A 197 0.62 -6.65 6.78
CA ASN A 197 1.67 -6.62 5.76
C ASN A 197 2.42 -5.29 5.74
N LYS A 198 1.69 -4.18 5.89
CA LYS A 198 2.30 -2.85 6.05
C LYS A 198 3.17 -2.82 7.32
N ALA A 199 2.65 -3.31 8.45
CA ALA A 199 3.39 -3.38 9.71
C ALA A 199 4.65 -4.27 9.61
N CYS A 200 4.62 -5.37 8.84
CA CYS A 200 5.82 -6.19 8.61
C CYS A 200 6.97 -5.37 8.01
N LEU A 201 6.69 -4.46 7.08
CA LEU A 201 7.71 -3.55 6.53
C LEU A 201 8.07 -2.44 7.50
N ASP A 202 7.09 -1.87 8.20
CA ASP A 202 7.32 -0.79 9.15
C ASP A 202 8.07 -1.24 10.41
N CYS A 203 7.99 -2.52 10.77
CA CYS A 203 8.69 -3.14 11.89
C CYS A 203 10.00 -3.83 11.47
N ALA A 204 10.34 -3.84 10.18
CA ALA A 204 11.59 -4.44 9.72
C ALA A 204 12.82 -3.53 9.98
N ASN A 205 14.00 -4.11 10.15
CA ASN A 205 15.28 -3.40 10.29
C ASN A 205 15.79 -2.93 8.92
N ILE A 206 14.97 -2.10 8.27
CA ILE A 206 15.24 -1.58 6.94
C ILE A 206 14.96 -0.08 6.86
N HIS A 207 15.65 0.60 5.96
CA HIS A 207 15.32 1.96 5.52
C HIS A 207 14.72 1.94 4.11
N ARG A 208 13.68 2.77 3.93
CA ARG A 208 12.96 2.94 2.66
C ARG A 208 13.00 4.41 2.18
N ASN A 209 14.09 5.09 2.51
CA ASN A 209 14.30 6.52 2.19
C ASN A 209 14.78 6.74 0.76
N HIS A 210 15.26 5.68 0.11
CA HIS A 210 15.73 5.66 -1.27
C HIS A 210 14.87 4.69 -2.11
N PRO A 211 15.03 4.66 -3.44
CA PRO A 211 14.36 3.68 -4.31
C PRO A 211 14.69 2.23 -3.91
N THR A 212 15.83 2.03 -3.25
CA THR A 212 16.30 0.75 -2.74
C THR A 212 16.02 0.61 -1.24
N ILE A 213 15.83 -0.64 -0.82
CA ILE A 213 15.77 -1.03 0.59
C ILE A 213 17.21 -1.24 1.07
N SER A 214 17.59 -0.63 2.19
CA SER A 214 18.86 -0.89 2.88
C SER A 214 18.60 -1.44 4.27
N PHE A 215 19.44 -2.36 4.76
CA PHE A 215 19.32 -2.90 6.11
C PHE A 215 19.95 -1.95 7.15
N ASP A 216 19.33 -1.90 8.32
CA ASP A 216 19.90 -1.35 9.55
C ASP A 216 20.47 -2.51 10.37
N ASP A 217 21.74 -2.84 10.12
CA ASP A 217 22.38 -3.98 10.78
C ASP A 217 22.72 -3.69 12.26
N ASP A 218 22.68 -2.42 12.70
CA ASP A 218 22.93 -2.04 14.11
C ASP A 218 21.69 -2.21 15.00
N HIS A 219 20.50 -2.39 14.40
CA HIS A 219 19.26 -2.68 15.11
C HIS A 219 18.94 -1.67 16.23
N GLN A 220 19.27 -0.38 16.05
CA GLN A 220 19.11 0.60 17.14
C GLN A 220 17.66 1.06 17.34
N ARG A 221 16.80 0.85 16.34
CA ARG A 221 15.41 1.28 16.38
C ARG A 221 14.60 0.52 17.42
N GLU A 222 13.87 1.24 18.28
CA GLU A 222 12.82 0.66 19.11
C GLU A 222 11.59 0.39 18.24
N ILE A 223 11.12 -0.86 18.23
CA ILE A 223 10.03 -1.31 17.38
C ILE A 223 8.82 -1.60 18.27
N ASP A 224 7.72 -0.89 18.06
CA ASP A 224 6.44 -1.18 18.71
C ASP A 224 5.47 -1.74 17.67
N VAL A 225 5.32 -3.07 17.67
CA VAL A 225 4.45 -3.76 16.71
C VAL A 225 2.98 -3.43 16.96
N CYS A 226 2.55 -3.33 18.22
CA CYS A 226 1.19 -2.97 18.58
C CYS A 226 0.83 -1.58 18.07
N TYR A 227 1.73 -0.61 18.25
CA TYR A 227 1.54 0.74 17.72
C TYR A 227 1.42 0.74 16.18
N GLN A 228 2.33 0.06 15.47
CA GLN A 228 2.31 0.05 14.01
C GLN A 228 1.04 -0.61 13.45
N VAL A 229 0.67 -1.79 13.98
CA VAL A 229 -0.56 -2.48 13.56
C VAL A 229 -1.80 -1.65 13.93
N GLY A 230 -1.86 -1.10 15.15
CA GLY A 230 -2.98 -0.29 15.61
C GLY A 230 -3.20 0.95 14.75
N ASN A 231 -2.14 1.71 14.46
CA ASN A 231 -2.20 2.89 13.60
C ASN A 231 -2.63 2.53 12.17
N ASN A 232 -2.13 1.42 11.62
CA ASN A 232 -2.53 0.97 10.28
C ASN A 232 -4.00 0.55 10.23
N LEU A 233 -4.51 -0.13 11.25
CA LEU A 233 -5.93 -0.53 11.35
C LEU A 233 -6.84 0.69 11.52
N GLU A 234 -6.47 1.63 12.38
CA GLU A 234 -7.22 2.87 12.59
C GLU A 234 -7.31 3.68 11.30
N MET A 235 -6.19 3.81 10.56
CA MET A 235 -6.16 4.46 9.25
C MET A 235 -7.13 3.81 8.26
N ILE A 236 -7.17 2.47 8.19
CA ILE A 236 -8.07 1.74 7.28
C ILE A 236 -9.53 1.94 7.69
N CYS A 237 -9.86 1.83 8.98
CA CYS A 237 -11.22 2.07 9.47
C CYS A 237 -11.68 3.50 9.16
N ASN A 238 -10.85 4.49 9.46
CA ASN A 238 -11.14 5.90 9.18
C ASN A 238 -11.34 6.13 7.67
N ASP A 239 -10.55 5.47 6.82
CA ASP A 239 -10.72 5.57 5.37
C ASP A 239 -12.07 5.00 4.91
N LEU A 240 -12.43 3.81 5.39
CA LEU A 240 -13.69 3.15 5.06
C LEU A 240 -14.91 3.95 5.54
N GLU A 241 -14.85 4.51 6.74
CA GLU A 241 -15.94 5.33 7.32
C GLU A 241 -16.15 6.65 6.56
N ASN A 242 -15.11 7.16 5.90
CA ASN A 242 -15.17 8.41 5.12
C ASN A 242 -15.48 8.20 3.62
N LEU A 243 -15.57 6.95 3.15
CA LEU A 243 -16.04 6.68 1.78
C LEU A 243 -17.53 7.04 1.65
N SER A 244 -17.89 7.60 0.50
CA SER A 244 -19.28 7.88 0.18
C SER A 244 -20.09 6.58 0.01
N LYS A 245 -21.41 6.66 0.18
CA LYS A 245 -22.31 5.52 -0.09
C LYS A 245 -22.19 5.03 -1.53
N GLU A 246 -21.96 5.94 -2.47
CA GLU A 246 -21.78 5.60 -3.89
C GLU A 246 -20.49 4.81 -4.12
N GLU A 247 -19.36 5.23 -3.55
CA GLU A 247 -18.10 4.48 -3.61
C GLU A 247 -18.27 3.08 -3.00
N ILE A 248 -18.88 2.97 -1.82
CA ILE A 248 -19.13 1.67 -1.16
C ILE A 248 -19.99 0.75 -2.04
N CYS A 249 -20.96 1.27 -2.80
CA CYS A 249 -21.75 0.48 -3.75
C CYS A 249 -20.90 -0.13 -4.88
N PHE A 250 -19.74 0.44 -5.20
CA PHE A 250 -18.79 -0.11 -6.18
C PHE A 250 -17.75 -1.06 -5.58
N SER A 251 -17.86 -1.37 -4.28
CA SER A 251 -16.99 -2.33 -3.60
C SER A 251 -16.86 -3.64 -4.38
N GLY A 252 -15.61 -4.02 -4.67
CA GLY A 252 -15.27 -5.24 -5.38
C GLY A 252 -15.56 -5.23 -6.88
N LEU A 253 -16.01 -4.11 -7.47
CA LEU A 253 -16.27 -4.01 -8.91
C LEU A 253 -15.08 -4.47 -9.77
N ASN A 254 -13.87 -4.15 -9.32
CA ASN A 254 -12.62 -4.42 -10.04
C ASN A 254 -11.78 -5.52 -9.39
N SER A 255 -12.33 -6.23 -8.40
CA SER A 255 -11.65 -7.35 -7.75
C SER A 255 -11.85 -8.63 -8.57
N ILE A 256 -10.74 -9.33 -8.82
CA ILE A 256 -10.73 -10.63 -9.52
C ILE A 256 -10.33 -11.73 -8.55
#